data_AF-A0A4Q2ZPN4-F1
#
_entry.id   AF-A0A4Q2ZPN4-F1
#
_cell.length_a   1.000
_cell.length_b   1.000
_cell.length_c   1.000
_cell.angle_alpha   90.00
_cell.angle_beta   90.00
_cell.angle_gamma   90.00
#
_symmetry.space_group_name_H-M   'P 1'
#
loop_
_entity.id
_entity.type
_entity.pdbx_description
1 polymer ?
#
loop_
_entity_poly.entity_id
_entity_poly.type
_entity_poly.pdbx_seq_one_letter_code
_entity_poly.pdbx_strand_id
1 'polypeptide(L)'
;MEAKDYLPIAGVAVGWLLNEAGAAFKRSAERRRALGRAVSLMYFLCMEMILLKIAQEKYKDMTQDVVEWERMRQRSFKIYTANDPEFVKRMDASLSEVAEFYPVEAHELRQIVSKYEFFKTRTLDAFTKVPSAYIEVLSQVEAAYMGYQHRLEKLLGFLALRHSALNYFRIRKHFKKIRRGIPDRDMVFIEQAWARRKAKDRAPPKGESPAPEPEPTTPTTSNESPLRQDA
;
A
#
# COMPACT_ATOMS: atom_id res chain seq x y z
N MET A 1 -57.32 -18.89 32.84
CA MET A 1 -57.05 -18.20 31.56
C MET A 1 -57.28 -19.21 30.46
N GLU A 2 -58.20 -18.93 29.56
CA GLU A 2 -58.53 -19.83 28.46
C GLU A 2 -57.47 -19.68 27.34
N ALA A 3 -57.26 -20.74 26.54
CA ALA A 3 -56.32 -20.70 25.42
C ALA A 3 -56.62 -19.58 24.39
N LYS A 4 -57.84 -19.05 24.40
CA LYS A 4 -58.31 -17.95 23.54
C LYS A 4 -57.64 -16.61 23.88
N ASP A 5 -57.19 -16.40 25.12
CA ASP A 5 -56.57 -15.15 25.55
C ASP A 5 -55.13 -14.98 25.03
N TYR A 6 -54.47 -16.08 24.63
CA TYR A 6 -53.09 -16.07 24.14
C TYR A 6 -52.96 -15.82 22.63
N LEU A 7 -54.02 -16.08 21.86
CA LEU A 7 -54.06 -15.85 20.41
C LEU A 7 -53.70 -14.42 19.98
N PRO A 8 -54.25 -13.35 20.59
CA PRO A 8 -53.88 -11.97 20.21
C PRO A 8 -52.42 -11.65 20.54
N ILE A 9 -51.89 -12.16 21.66
CA ILE A 9 -50.49 -11.95 22.05
C ILE A 9 -49.55 -12.66 21.05
N ALA A 10 -49.89 -13.88 20.64
CA ALA A 10 -49.15 -14.61 19.62
C ALA A 10 -49.16 -13.88 18.26
N GLY A 11 -50.30 -13.30 17.86
CA GLY A 11 -50.42 -12.50 16.64
C GLY A 11 -49.50 -11.27 16.63
N VAL A 12 -49.47 -10.53 17.75
CA VAL A 12 -48.58 -9.37 17.90
C VAL A 12 -47.10 -9.78 17.86
N ALA A 13 -46.73 -10.85 18.55
CA ALA A 13 -45.36 -11.35 18.57
C ALA A 13 -44.87 -11.77 17.17
N VAL A 14 -45.72 -12.48 16.40
CA VAL A 14 -45.41 -12.87 15.01
C VAL A 14 -45.30 -11.63 14.12
N GLY A 15 -46.20 -10.65 14.26
CA GLY A 15 -46.13 -9.40 13.51
C GLY A 15 -44.84 -8.62 13.77
N TRP A 16 -44.40 -8.56 15.02
CA TRP A 16 -43.14 -7.90 15.40
C TRP A 16 -41.92 -8.63 14.84
N LEU A 17 -41.90 -9.97 14.94
CA LEU A 17 -40.81 -10.79 14.39
C LEU A 17 -40.71 -10.64 12.87
N LEU A 18 -41.84 -10.66 12.16
CA LEU A 18 -41.88 -10.43 10.71
C LEU A 18 -41.39 -9.03 10.31
N ASN A 19 -41.76 -8.01 11.08
CA ASN A 19 -41.31 -6.64 10.84
C ASN A 19 -39.79 -6.49 11.05
N GLU A 20 -39.26 -7.05 12.15
CA GLU A 20 -37.82 -7.01 12.42
C GLU A 20 -37.02 -7.82 11.39
N ALA A 21 -37.54 -8.98 10.96
CA ALA A 21 -36.93 -9.77 9.89
C ALA A 21 -36.91 -9.00 8.56
N GLY A 22 -37.99 -8.29 8.22
CA GLY A 22 -38.05 -7.42 7.04
C GLY A 22 -37.04 -6.26 7.11
N ALA A 23 -36.95 -5.60 8.28
CA ALA A 23 -35.97 -4.54 8.51
C ALA A 23 -34.52 -5.04 8.41
N ALA A 24 -34.23 -6.21 9.00
CA ALA A 24 -32.92 -6.85 8.93
C ALA A 24 -32.55 -7.22 7.48
N PHE A 25 -33.50 -7.73 6.69
CA PHE A 25 -33.27 -8.04 5.28
C PHE A 25 -32.95 -6.78 4.47
N LYS A 26 -33.71 -5.70 4.68
CA LYS A 26 -33.47 -4.41 4.00
C LYS A 26 -32.10 -3.83 4.32
N ARG A 27 -31.71 -3.79 5.61
CA ARG A 27 -30.37 -3.34 6.06
C ARG A 27 -29.25 -4.19 5.45
N SER A 28 -29.45 -5.51 5.37
CA SER A 28 -28.50 -6.43 4.75
C SER A 28 -28.33 -6.16 3.25
N ALA A 29 -29.43 -5.90 2.53
CA ALA A 29 -29.40 -5.56 1.12
C ALA A 29 -28.69 -4.21 0.85
N GLU A 30 -28.97 -3.19 1.66
CA GLU A 30 -28.30 -1.88 1.59
C GLU A 30 -26.80 -1.99 1.82
N ARG A 31 -26.39 -2.69 2.89
CA ARG A 31 -24.99 -2.99 3.18
C ARG A 31 -24.30 -3.71 2.02
N ARG A 32 -24.95 -4.71 1.42
CA ARG A 32 -24.39 -5.43 0.26
C ARG A 32 -24.20 -4.48 -0.93
N ARG A 33 -25.16 -3.60 -1.22
CA ARG A 33 -25.01 -2.62 -2.32
C ARG A 33 -23.85 -1.66 -2.08
N ALA A 34 -23.75 -1.09 -0.87
CA ALA A 34 -22.64 -0.21 -0.49
C ALA A 34 -21.28 -0.91 -0.64
N LEU A 35 -21.16 -2.14 -0.13
CA LEU A 35 -19.95 -2.95 -0.30
C LEU A 35 -19.65 -3.29 -1.76
N GLY A 36 -20.67 -3.61 -2.56
CA GLY A 36 -20.50 -3.90 -3.98
C GLY A 36 -19.93 -2.72 -4.74
N ARG A 37 -20.44 -1.50 -4.49
CA ARG A 37 -19.90 -0.25 -5.05
C ARG A 37 -18.45 -0.03 -4.63
N ALA A 38 -18.17 -0.12 -3.34
CA ALA A 38 -16.82 0.06 -2.81
C ALA A 38 -15.83 -0.94 -3.39
N VAL A 39 -16.19 -2.23 -3.44
CA VAL A 39 -15.36 -3.28 -4.03
C VAL A 39 -15.05 -2.98 -5.49
N SER A 40 -16.03 -2.51 -6.27
CA SER A 40 -15.80 -2.18 -7.68
C SER A 40 -14.81 -1.01 -7.88
N LEU A 41 -14.97 0.07 -7.10
CA LEU A 41 -14.10 1.24 -7.17
C LEU A 41 -12.68 0.94 -6.66
N MET A 42 -12.57 0.24 -5.52
CA MET A 42 -11.27 -0.17 -4.96
C MET A 42 -10.56 -1.18 -5.86
N TYR A 43 -11.30 -2.08 -6.52
CA TYR A 43 -10.74 -2.98 -7.52
C TYR A 43 -10.20 -2.22 -8.72
N PHE A 44 -10.95 -1.22 -9.23
CA PHE A 44 -10.48 -0.37 -10.32
C PHE A 44 -9.19 0.36 -9.93
N LEU A 45 -9.15 1.00 -8.77
CA LEU A 45 -7.95 1.66 -8.24
C LEU A 45 -6.77 0.69 -8.13
N CYS A 46 -7.00 -0.52 -7.62
CA CYS A 46 -5.95 -1.54 -7.51
C CYS A 46 -5.40 -1.95 -8.89
N MET A 47 -6.28 -2.09 -9.89
CA MET A 47 -5.88 -2.40 -11.26
C MET A 47 -5.09 -1.26 -11.90
N GLU A 48 -5.52 -0.02 -11.67
CA GLU A 48 -4.80 1.19 -12.06
C GLU A 48 -3.38 1.17 -11.49
N MET A 49 -3.26 0.87 -10.19
CA MET A 49 -1.97 0.83 -9.52
C MET A 49 -1.03 -0.23 -10.11
N ILE A 50 -1.56 -1.40 -10.44
CA ILE A 50 -0.81 -2.51 -11.06
C ILE A 50 -0.35 -2.12 -12.46
N LEU A 51 -1.25 -1.59 -13.29
CA LEU A 51 -0.93 -1.20 -14.67
C LEU A 51 0.14 -0.10 -14.71
N LEU A 52 0.03 0.88 -13.82
CA LEU A 52 1.02 1.93 -13.70
C LEU A 52 2.40 1.36 -13.34
N LYS A 53 2.47 0.43 -12.38
CA LYS A 53 3.72 -0.22 -12.00
C LYS A 53 4.33 -0.98 -13.18
N ILE A 54 3.53 -1.77 -13.91
CA ILE A 54 3.99 -2.50 -15.10
C ILE A 54 4.54 -1.53 -16.16
N ALA A 55 3.86 -0.41 -16.39
CA ALA A 55 4.32 0.60 -17.35
C ALA A 55 5.63 1.25 -16.90
N GLN A 56 5.74 1.60 -15.61
CA GLN A 56 6.94 2.19 -15.04
C GLN A 56 8.15 1.25 -15.13
N GLU A 57 8.01 -0.04 -14.81
CA GLU A 57 9.12 -0.99 -14.96
C GLU A 57 9.59 -1.08 -16.42
N LYS A 58 8.67 -1.13 -17.39
CA LYS A 58 9.05 -1.11 -18.81
C LYS A 58 9.83 0.14 -19.21
N TYR A 59 9.48 1.30 -18.66
CA TYR A 59 10.19 2.55 -18.95
C TYR A 59 11.57 2.62 -18.29
N LYS A 60 11.79 1.94 -17.16
CA LYS A 60 13.12 1.85 -16.53
C LYS A 60 14.11 1.13 -17.43
N ASP A 61 13.67 0.07 -18.08
CA ASP A 61 14.52 -0.70 -18.99
C ASP A 61 14.87 0.08 -20.27
N MET A 62 14.09 1.10 -20.63
CA MET A 62 14.26 1.88 -21.86
C MET A 62 15.16 3.12 -21.69
N THR A 63 15.26 3.67 -20.49
CA THR A 63 15.89 4.99 -20.26
C THR A 63 17.08 4.87 -19.31
N GLN A 64 18.23 5.40 -19.72
CA GLN A 64 19.43 5.49 -18.88
C GLN A 64 19.56 6.87 -18.20
N ASP A 65 18.92 7.89 -18.77
CA ASP A 65 18.93 9.25 -18.22
C ASP A 65 17.84 9.43 -17.15
N VAL A 66 18.23 9.98 -16.00
CA VAL A 66 17.36 10.24 -14.85
C VAL A 66 16.31 11.30 -15.18
N VAL A 67 16.66 12.31 -15.97
CA VAL A 67 15.74 13.40 -16.33
C VAL A 67 14.66 12.88 -17.27
N GLU A 68 15.05 12.12 -18.29
CA GLU A 68 14.12 11.45 -19.19
C GLU A 68 13.20 10.47 -18.44
N TRP A 69 13.77 9.67 -17.54
CA TRP A 69 13.03 8.74 -16.69
C TRP A 69 11.95 9.45 -15.85
N GLU A 70 12.27 10.54 -15.15
CA GLU A 70 11.27 11.29 -14.35
C GLU A 70 10.13 11.83 -15.23
N ARG A 71 10.45 12.33 -16.43
CA ARG A 71 9.43 12.77 -17.40
C ARG A 71 8.52 11.63 -17.84
N MET A 72 9.08 10.45 -18.11
CA MET A 72 8.31 9.25 -18.46
C MET A 72 7.46 8.77 -17.27
N ARG A 73 7.99 8.81 -16.05
CA ARG A 73 7.25 8.50 -14.83
C ARG A 73 6.03 9.42 -14.70
N GLN A 74 6.21 10.74 -14.77
CA GLN A 74 5.11 11.71 -14.73
C GLN A 74 4.09 11.47 -15.84
N ARG A 75 4.56 11.19 -17.07
CA ARG A 75 3.70 10.89 -18.21
C ARG A 75 2.89 9.61 -17.98
N SER A 76 3.48 8.57 -17.40
CA SER A 76 2.78 7.33 -17.08
C SER A 76 1.64 7.55 -16.08
N PHE A 77 1.84 8.39 -15.06
CA PHE A 77 0.75 8.78 -14.16
C PHE A 77 -0.38 9.45 -14.95
N LYS A 78 -0.08 10.39 -15.85
CA LYS A 78 -1.11 11.05 -16.66
C LYS A 78 -1.89 10.11 -17.57
N ILE A 79 -1.23 9.11 -18.16
CA ILE A 79 -1.83 8.17 -19.13
C ILE A 79 -2.64 7.08 -18.44
N TYR A 80 -2.07 6.46 -17.41
CA TYR A 80 -2.62 5.25 -16.81
C TYR A 80 -3.53 5.52 -15.62
N THR A 81 -3.57 6.75 -15.09
CA THR A 81 -4.44 7.09 -13.94
C THR A 81 -5.70 7.82 -14.35
N ALA A 82 -6.81 7.54 -13.68
CA ALA A 82 -8.02 8.33 -13.83
C ALA A 82 -7.77 9.76 -13.31
N ASN A 83 -7.82 10.74 -14.20
CA ASN A 83 -7.74 12.17 -13.87
C ASN A 83 -9.12 12.82 -13.68
N ASP A 84 -10.17 12.00 -13.67
CA ASP A 84 -11.54 12.46 -13.49
C ASP A 84 -11.80 12.85 -12.03
N PRO A 85 -12.06 14.13 -11.71
CA PRO A 85 -12.39 14.54 -10.35
C PRO A 85 -13.70 13.92 -9.85
N GLU A 86 -14.62 13.50 -10.73
CA GLU A 86 -15.83 12.79 -10.33
C GLU A 86 -15.52 11.38 -9.84
N PHE A 87 -14.46 10.73 -10.33
CA PHE A 87 -14.03 9.44 -9.84
C PHE A 87 -13.59 9.51 -8.37
N VAL A 88 -12.81 10.53 -8.00
CA VAL A 88 -12.38 10.76 -6.61
C VAL A 88 -13.60 11.02 -5.71
N LYS A 89 -14.54 11.87 -6.14
CA LYS A 89 -15.78 12.12 -5.40
C LYS A 89 -16.62 10.86 -5.20
N ARG A 90 -16.75 10.03 -6.24
CA ARG A 90 -17.45 8.73 -6.15
C ARG A 90 -16.75 7.78 -5.18
N MET A 91 -15.42 7.82 -5.16
CA MET A 91 -14.62 7.03 -4.22
C MET A 91 -14.85 7.48 -2.78
N ASP A 92 -14.76 8.77 -2.48
CA ASP A 92 -14.99 9.32 -1.13
C ASP A 92 -16.42 9.06 -0.64
N ALA A 93 -17.41 9.19 -1.52
CA ALA A 93 -18.80 8.84 -1.22
C ALA A 93 -18.91 7.36 -0.84
N SER A 94 -18.33 6.47 -1.65
CA SER A 94 -18.35 5.02 -1.37
C SER A 94 -17.59 4.66 -0.08
N LEU A 95 -16.49 5.34 0.24
CA LEU A 95 -15.77 5.14 1.50
C LEU A 95 -16.58 5.62 2.71
N SER A 96 -17.40 6.65 2.54
CA SER A 96 -18.34 7.11 3.58
C SER A 96 -19.44 6.07 3.83
N GLU A 97 -19.99 5.45 2.77
CA GLU A 97 -20.94 4.35 2.91
C GLU A 97 -20.31 3.12 3.59
N VAL A 98 -19.04 2.80 3.30
CA VAL A 98 -18.34 1.69 3.99
C VAL A 98 -18.10 2.03 5.46
N ALA A 99 -17.83 3.29 5.79
CA ALA A 99 -17.55 3.72 7.16
C ALA A 99 -18.74 3.49 8.11
N GLU A 100 -19.98 3.48 7.60
CA GLU A 100 -21.18 3.16 8.37
C GLU A 100 -21.15 1.73 8.94
N PHE A 101 -20.50 0.80 8.25
CA PHE A 101 -20.46 -0.62 8.63
C PHE A 101 -19.07 -1.09 9.11
N TYR A 102 -18.01 -0.47 8.60
CA TYR A 102 -16.61 -0.85 8.78
C TYR A 102 -15.71 0.40 8.88
N PRO A 103 -15.80 1.16 9.99
CA PRO A 103 -15.15 2.46 10.11
C PRO A 103 -13.62 2.38 10.08
N VAL A 104 -13.03 1.31 10.65
CA VAL A 104 -11.58 1.12 10.68
C VAL A 104 -11.06 0.87 9.27
N GLU A 105 -11.67 -0.05 8.53
CA GLU A 105 -11.30 -0.37 7.15
C GLU A 105 -11.53 0.82 6.21
N ALA A 106 -12.63 1.56 6.40
CA ALA A 106 -12.87 2.78 5.63
C ALA A 106 -11.79 3.83 5.88
N HIS A 107 -11.33 4.00 7.12
CA HIS A 107 -10.22 4.89 7.45
C HIS A 107 -8.92 4.46 6.75
N GLU A 108 -8.58 3.16 6.78
CA GLU A 108 -7.40 2.66 6.08
C GLU A 108 -7.46 2.89 4.57
N LEU A 109 -8.64 2.67 3.97
CA LEU A 109 -8.84 2.93 2.54
C LEU A 109 -8.68 4.42 2.21
N ARG A 110 -9.22 5.33 3.03
CA ARG A 110 -9.01 6.78 2.85
C ARG A 110 -7.53 7.14 2.90
N GLN A 111 -6.76 6.53 3.82
CA GLN A 111 -5.32 6.74 3.86
C GLN A 111 -4.64 6.28 2.57
N ILE A 112 -5.00 5.10 2.04
CA ILE A 112 -4.45 4.58 0.78
C ILE A 112 -4.75 5.54 -0.38
N VAL A 113 -6.00 5.98 -0.51
CA VAL A 113 -6.43 6.89 -1.58
C VAL A 113 -5.70 8.23 -1.51
N SER A 114 -5.63 8.82 -0.31
CA SER A 114 -4.90 10.07 -0.09
C SER A 114 -3.41 9.95 -0.45
N LYS A 115 -2.78 8.83 -0.08
CA LYS A 115 -1.36 8.58 -0.40
C LYS A 115 -1.14 8.30 -1.88
N TYR A 116 -2.10 7.65 -2.55
CA TYR A 116 -2.08 7.45 -3.99
C TYR A 116 -2.13 8.78 -4.76
N GLU A 117 -3.07 9.66 -4.40
CA GLU A 117 -3.17 11.02 -4.97
C GLU A 117 -1.90 11.84 -4.71
N PHE A 118 -1.30 11.69 -3.53
CA PHE A 118 0.00 12.30 -3.23
C PHE A 118 1.11 11.79 -4.15
N PHE A 119 1.20 10.49 -4.44
CA PHE A 119 2.22 9.97 -5.37
C PHE A 119 2.02 10.45 -6.80
N LYS A 120 0.76 10.57 -7.22
CA LYS A 120 0.38 11.06 -8.55
C LYS A 120 0.78 12.52 -8.80
N THR A 121 0.66 13.35 -7.77
CA THR A 121 0.96 14.79 -7.86
C THR A 121 2.42 15.12 -7.56
N ARG A 122 3.18 14.20 -6.95
CA ARG A 122 4.56 14.45 -6.54
C ARG A 122 5.54 14.37 -7.72
N THR A 123 6.20 15.48 -8.01
CA THR A 123 7.36 15.55 -8.91
C THR A 123 8.67 15.42 -8.14
N LEU A 124 9.66 14.79 -8.76
CA LEU A 124 11.01 14.62 -8.22
C LEU A 124 12.04 15.44 -9.01
N ASP A 125 11.60 16.43 -9.78
CA ASP A 125 12.43 17.26 -10.66
C ASP A 125 13.62 17.89 -9.91
N ALA A 126 13.41 18.32 -8.67
CA ALA A 126 14.47 18.91 -7.84
C ALA A 126 15.63 17.94 -7.57
N PHE A 127 15.36 16.64 -7.47
CA PHE A 127 16.35 15.61 -7.18
C PHE A 127 17.09 15.13 -8.43
N THR A 128 16.59 15.43 -9.64
CA THR A 128 17.22 14.99 -10.90
C THR A 128 18.65 15.53 -11.08
N LYS A 129 19.00 16.64 -10.42
CA LYS A 129 20.36 17.21 -10.41
C LYS A 129 21.37 16.38 -9.63
N VAL A 130 20.91 15.54 -8.70
CA VAL A 130 21.76 14.70 -7.84
C VAL A 130 21.27 13.25 -7.96
N PRO A 131 21.81 12.46 -8.93
CA PRO A 131 21.30 11.13 -9.25
C PRO A 131 21.22 10.16 -8.07
N SER A 132 22.19 10.20 -7.15
CA SER A 132 22.19 9.34 -5.95
C SER A 132 20.99 9.61 -5.04
N ALA A 133 20.73 10.89 -4.73
CA ALA A 133 19.59 11.29 -3.92
C ALA A 133 18.25 10.98 -4.62
N TYR A 134 18.19 11.16 -5.94
CA TYR A 134 17.02 10.78 -6.73
C TYR A 134 16.70 9.29 -6.61
N ILE A 135 17.70 8.42 -6.81
CA ILE A 135 17.52 6.96 -6.73
C ILE A 135 17.05 6.55 -5.34
N GLU A 136 17.62 7.14 -4.29
CA GLU A 136 17.21 6.84 -2.91
C GLU A 136 15.74 7.22 -2.67
N VAL A 137 15.35 8.46 -2.97
CA VAL A 137 13.97 8.95 -2.77
C VAL A 137 12.99 8.15 -3.63
N LEU A 138 13.33 7.87 -4.89
CA LEU A 138 12.50 7.06 -5.78
C LEU A 138 12.29 5.65 -5.21
N SER A 139 13.35 5.01 -4.72
CA SER A 139 13.24 3.66 -4.13
C SER A 139 12.31 3.63 -2.92
N GLN A 140 12.31 4.68 -2.09
CA GLN A 140 11.41 4.82 -0.95
C GLN A 140 9.96 5.01 -1.41
N VAL A 141 9.74 5.86 -2.42
CA VAL A 141 8.41 6.10 -2.99
C VAL A 141 7.83 4.83 -3.60
N GLU A 142 8.63 4.08 -4.36
CA GLU A 142 8.20 2.82 -4.95
C GLU A 142 7.90 1.75 -3.89
N ALA A 143 8.75 1.63 -2.87
CA ALA A 143 8.52 0.72 -1.76
C ALA A 143 7.22 1.06 -1.01
N ALA A 144 6.98 2.34 -0.73
CA ALA A 144 5.74 2.80 -0.10
C ALA A 144 4.52 2.50 -0.99
N TYR A 145 4.62 2.81 -2.28
CA TYR A 145 3.57 2.55 -3.28
C TYR A 145 3.17 1.07 -3.32
N MET A 146 4.15 0.16 -3.39
CA MET A 146 3.88 -1.29 -3.34
C MET A 146 3.28 -1.73 -2.01
N GLY A 147 3.71 -1.12 -0.90
CA GLY A 147 3.13 -1.35 0.42
C GLY A 147 1.64 -0.99 0.47
N TYR A 148 1.27 0.17 -0.08
CA TYR A 148 -0.13 0.60 -0.16
C TYR A 148 -0.95 -0.25 -1.12
N GLN A 149 -0.39 -0.66 -2.27
CA GLN A 149 -1.05 -1.57 -3.20
C GLN A 149 -1.39 -2.91 -2.51
N HIS A 150 -0.42 -3.51 -1.81
CA HIS A 150 -0.65 -4.77 -1.10
C HIS A 150 -1.69 -4.62 0.03
N ARG A 151 -1.68 -3.48 0.74
CA ARG A 151 -2.69 -3.18 1.76
C ARG A 151 -4.08 -3.04 1.13
N LEU A 152 -4.18 -2.38 -0.02
CA LEU A 152 -5.41 -2.25 -0.79
C LEU A 152 -5.95 -3.61 -1.22
N GLU A 153 -5.10 -4.49 -1.76
CA GLU A 153 -5.48 -5.86 -2.15
C GLU A 153 -6.03 -6.66 -0.97
N LYS A 154 -5.43 -6.54 0.22
CA LYS A 154 -5.91 -7.19 1.44
C LYS A 154 -7.28 -6.66 1.86
N LEU A 155 -7.45 -5.35 1.92
CA LEU A 155 -8.72 -4.70 2.29
C LEU A 155 -9.81 -5.03 1.26
N LEU A 156 -9.47 -5.02 -0.02
CA LEU A 156 -10.37 -5.43 -1.10
C LEU A 156 -10.81 -6.89 -0.94
N GLY A 157 -9.89 -7.79 -0.61
CA GLY A 157 -10.21 -9.19 -0.29
C GLY A 157 -11.17 -9.30 0.89
N PHE A 158 -10.94 -8.53 1.96
CA PHE A 158 -11.83 -8.48 3.12
C PHE A 158 -13.24 -7.99 2.75
N LEU A 159 -13.35 -6.83 2.08
CA LEU A 159 -14.63 -6.26 1.66
C LEU A 159 -15.37 -7.19 0.68
N ALA A 160 -14.64 -7.81 -0.26
CA ALA A 160 -15.21 -8.75 -1.21
C ALA A 160 -15.76 -9.99 -0.52
N LEU A 161 -15.07 -10.54 0.49
CA LEU A 161 -15.54 -11.67 1.27
C LEU A 161 -16.82 -11.34 2.03
N ARG A 162 -16.88 -10.15 2.64
CA ARG A 162 -18.06 -9.64 3.35
C ARG A 162 -19.25 -9.36 2.42
N HIS A 163 -18.98 -9.00 1.16
CA HIS A 163 -20.00 -8.84 0.14
C HIS A 163 -20.52 -10.19 -0.37
N SER A 164 -19.61 -11.05 -0.85
CA SER A 164 -19.93 -12.39 -1.37
C SER A 164 -18.66 -13.23 -1.53
N ALA A 165 -18.66 -14.44 -0.96
CA ALA A 165 -17.56 -15.40 -1.10
C ALA A 165 -17.22 -15.69 -2.58
N LEU A 166 -18.22 -15.77 -3.45
CA LEU A 166 -18.01 -15.97 -4.89
C LEU A 166 -17.20 -14.82 -5.50
N ASN A 167 -17.52 -13.57 -5.12
CA ASN A 167 -16.80 -12.40 -5.63
C ASN A 167 -15.36 -12.36 -5.11
N TYR A 168 -15.15 -12.73 -3.85
CA TYR A 168 -13.81 -12.90 -3.28
C TYR A 168 -12.96 -13.90 -4.09
N PHE A 169 -13.49 -15.08 -4.40
CA PHE A 169 -12.76 -16.07 -5.19
C PHE A 169 -12.48 -15.58 -6.62
N ARG A 170 -13.43 -14.88 -7.25
CA ARG A 170 -13.23 -14.29 -8.59
C ARG A 170 -12.10 -13.27 -8.59
N ILE A 171 -12.12 -12.32 -7.66
CA ILE A 171 -11.07 -11.30 -7.50
C ILE A 171 -9.72 -11.97 -7.23
N ARG A 172 -9.66 -12.93 -6.31
CA ARG A 172 -8.42 -13.64 -5.96
C ARG A 172 -7.87 -14.46 -7.13
N LYS A 173 -8.73 -15.14 -7.90
CA LYS A 173 -8.33 -15.85 -9.14
C LYS A 173 -7.79 -14.87 -10.18
N HIS A 174 -8.42 -13.70 -10.31
CA HIS A 174 -8.00 -12.67 -11.25
C HIS A 174 -6.61 -12.11 -10.89
N PHE A 175 -6.37 -11.72 -9.64
CA PHE A 175 -5.05 -11.28 -9.20
C PHE A 175 -3.98 -12.36 -9.35
N LYS A 176 -4.32 -13.63 -9.08
CA LYS A 176 -3.39 -14.76 -9.32
C LYS A 176 -3.04 -14.88 -10.81
N LYS A 177 -3.99 -14.64 -11.72
CA LYS A 177 -3.74 -14.66 -13.17
C LYS A 177 -2.82 -13.51 -13.59
N ILE A 178 -3.05 -12.29 -13.09
CA ILE A 178 -2.21 -11.13 -13.38
C ILE A 178 -0.78 -11.35 -12.88
N ARG A 179 -0.61 -11.78 -11.63
CA ARG A 179 0.71 -12.03 -11.04
C ARG A 179 1.54 -13.07 -11.79
N ARG A 180 0.90 -14.06 -12.43
CA ARG A 180 1.60 -15.04 -13.30
C ARG A 180 2.17 -14.44 -14.58
N GLY A 181 1.64 -13.31 -15.03
CA GLY A 181 2.12 -12.61 -16.23
C GLY A 181 3.19 -11.55 -15.94
N ILE A 182 3.48 -11.28 -14.66
CA ILE A 182 4.51 -10.32 -14.25
C ILE A 182 5.78 -11.14 -13.95
N PRO A 183 6.93 -10.83 -14.58
CA PRO A 183 8.19 -11.51 -14.26
C PRO A 183 8.49 -11.42 -12.77
N ASP A 184 8.94 -12.52 -12.16
CA ASP A 184 9.22 -12.56 -10.71
C ASP A 184 10.19 -11.46 -10.27
N ARG A 185 11.07 -10.97 -11.17
CA ARG A 185 12.04 -9.88 -10.94
C ARG A 185 11.39 -8.51 -10.65
N ASP A 186 10.16 -8.28 -11.10
CA ASP A 186 9.47 -7.00 -10.91
C ASP A 186 8.62 -6.97 -9.63
N MET A 187 8.38 -8.14 -9.03
CA MET A 187 7.65 -8.30 -7.76
C MET A 187 8.58 -8.32 -6.53
N VAL A 188 9.89 -8.20 -6.74
CA VAL A 188 10.95 -8.57 -5.79
C VAL A 188 11.01 -7.75 -4.50
N PHE A 189 10.37 -6.58 -4.42
CA PHE A 189 10.60 -5.70 -3.28
C PHE A 189 9.94 -6.12 -1.98
N ILE A 190 8.83 -6.87 -1.99
CA ILE A 190 8.25 -7.34 -0.72
C ILE A 190 9.13 -8.44 -0.14
N GLU A 191 9.59 -9.40 -0.94
CA GLU A 191 10.50 -10.44 -0.44
C GLU A 191 11.88 -9.89 -0.09
N GLN A 192 12.43 -8.94 -0.85
CA GLN A 192 13.69 -8.29 -0.48
C GLN A 192 13.57 -7.36 0.73
N ALA A 193 12.47 -6.62 0.89
CA ALA A 193 12.27 -5.79 2.09
C ALA A 193 12.05 -6.67 3.33
N TRP A 194 11.33 -7.78 3.20
CA TRP A 194 11.15 -8.76 4.27
C TRP A 194 12.44 -9.53 4.55
N ALA A 195 13.23 -9.85 3.53
CA ALA A 195 14.56 -10.46 3.67
C ALA A 195 15.54 -9.49 4.34
N ARG A 196 15.54 -8.20 3.98
CA ARG A 196 16.32 -7.14 4.64
C ARG A 196 15.90 -6.94 6.09
N ARG A 197 14.60 -6.99 6.39
CA ARG A 197 14.10 -6.92 7.77
C ARG A 197 14.52 -8.13 8.59
N LYS A 198 14.34 -9.35 8.05
CA LYS A 198 14.86 -10.59 8.66
C LYS A 198 16.38 -10.60 8.81
N ALA A 199 17.12 -10.02 7.87
CA ALA A 199 18.57 -9.89 7.95
C ALA A 199 18.99 -8.88 9.03
N LYS A 200 18.24 -7.79 9.18
CA LYS A 200 18.45 -6.80 10.25
C LYS A 200 18.12 -7.37 11.63
N ASP A 201 17.09 -8.20 11.74
CA ASP A 201 16.73 -8.91 12.97
C ASP A 201 17.71 -10.06 13.31
N ARG A 202 18.48 -10.55 12.32
CA ARG A 202 19.55 -11.55 12.49
C ARG A 202 20.94 -10.94 12.69
N ALA A 203 21.12 -9.67 12.39
CA ALA A 203 22.37 -8.99 12.68
C ALA A 203 22.52 -8.92 14.21
N PRO A 204 23.64 -9.40 14.79
CA PRO A 204 23.85 -9.30 16.22
C PRO A 204 23.74 -7.83 16.65
N PRO A 205 23.16 -7.54 17.82
CA PRO A 205 23.08 -6.17 18.33
C PRO A 205 24.50 -5.59 18.31
N LYS A 206 24.62 -4.39 17.75
CA LYS A 206 25.88 -3.66 17.51
C LYS A 206 26.51 -3.16 18.82
N GLY A 207 26.56 -4.01 19.84
CA GLY A 207 26.91 -3.71 21.23
C GLY A 207 28.20 -4.37 21.72
N GLU A 208 28.78 -5.33 20.99
CA GLU A 208 30.16 -5.74 21.23
C GLU A 208 31.05 -4.90 20.31
N SER A 209 31.49 -3.75 20.82
CA SER A 209 32.72 -3.14 20.31
C SER A 209 33.80 -4.21 20.40
N PRO A 210 34.46 -4.58 19.29
CA PRO A 210 35.66 -5.40 19.37
C PRO A 210 36.61 -4.71 20.33
N ALA A 211 37.12 -5.47 21.31
CA ALA A 211 38.09 -4.97 22.28
C ALA A 211 39.18 -4.18 21.53
N PRO A 212 39.57 -2.99 22.02
CA PRO A 212 40.55 -2.15 21.35
C PRO A 212 41.78 -2.98 21.03
N GLU A 213 42.09 -3.07 19.75
CA GLU A 213 43.28 -3.74 19.23
C GLU A 213 44.49 -3.04 19.87
N PRO A 214 45.41 -3.78 20.51
CA PRO A 214 46.51 -3.18 21.24
C PRO A 214 47.33 -2.31 20.29
N GLU A 215 47.49 -1.03 20.66
CA GLU A 215 48.21 -0.05 19.85
C GLU A 215 49.61 -0.59 19.49
N PRO A 216 50.00 -0.55 18.21
CA PRO A 216 51.36 -0.90 17.81
C PRO A 216 52.32 0.13 18.41
N THR A 217 53.08 -0.29 19.41
CA THR A 217 54.19 0.48 20.01
C THR A 217 55.19 0.87 18.93
N THR A 218 55.12 2.13 18.49
CA THR A 218 56.12 2.72 17.60
C THR A 218 57.43 2.96 18.37
N PRO A 219 58.59 2.50 17.84
CA PRO A 219 59.88 2.78 18.44
C PRO A 219 60.20 4.28 18.33
N THR A 220 60.41 4.90 19.49
CA THR A 220 60.88 6.29 19.62
C THR A 220 62.28 6.39 19.01
N THR A 221 62.37 6.98 17.83
CA THR A 221 63.66 7.36 17.22
C THR A 221 63.97 8.78 17.65
N SER A 222 64.86 8.91 18.64
CA SER A 222 65.49 10.14 19.06
C SER A 222 66.39 10.66 17.93
N ASN A 223 65.93 11.68 17.21
CA ASN A 223 66.71 12.37 16.20
C ASN A 223 67.15 13.73 16.77
N GLU A 224 68.34 13.74 17.39
CA GLU A 224 69.05 14.97 17.74
C GLU A 224 69.48 15.68 16.45
N SER A 225 69.00 16.92 16.24
CA SER A 225 69.53 17.81 15.21
C SER A 225 70.49 18.82 15.85
N PRO A 226 71.71 19.00 15.34
CA PRO A 226 72.66 19.96 15.86
C PRO A 226 72.36 21.38 15.35
N LEU A 227 72.44 22.35 16.27
CA LEU A 227 72.53 23.78 16.01
C LEU A 227 73.62 24.07 14.96
N ARG A 228 73.26 24.77 13.88
CA ARG A 228 74.21 25.57 13.10
C ARG A 228 74.11 27.02 13.57
N GLN A 229 75.23 27.52 14.10
CA GLN A 229 75.49 28.93 14.33
C GLN A 229 75.94 29.55 13.01
N ASP A 230 75.24 30.59 12.56
CA ASP A 230 75.69 31.46 11.48
C ASP A 230 76.57 32.57 12.08
N ALA A 231 77.72 32.78 11.43
CA ALA A 231 78.60 33.95 11.56
C ALA A 231 79.09 34.33 10.16
#